data_AF-A0A3L7UCG6-F1
#
_entry.id   AF-A0A3L7UCG6-F1
#
_cell.length_a   1.000
_cell.length_b   1.000
_cell.length_c   1.000
_cell.angle_alpha   90.00
_cell.angle_beta   90.00
_cell.angle_gamma   90.00
#
_symmetry.space_group_name_H-M   'P 1'
#
loop_
_entity.id
_entity.type
_entity.pdbx_description
1 polymer ?
#
loop_
_entity_poly.entity_id
_entity_poly.type
_entity_poly.pdbx_seq_one_letter_code
_entity_poly.pdbx_strand_id
1 'polypeptide(L)'
;MEDQFRNRRETGSLRGDVVVLVYAERKGGEASQELGRKLHVHFHPQAAQVSAMEWGRQPVAGLPDWPTDVRIPDVHAVAVACLSEIPRPLHPVARAQFRKDSPHVPVWLDFTSTMKQTFGIVPGTP
;
A
#
# COMPACT_ATOMS: atom_id res chain seq x y z
N MET A 1 5.48 -0.79 10.31
CA MET A 1 4.11 -1.29 10.58
C MET A 1 4.09 -2.80 10.37
N GLU A 2 2.95 -3.47 10.58
CA GLU A 2 2.75 -4.85 10.16
C GLU A 2 1.59 -4.93 9.16
N ASP A 3 1.50 -6.02 8.41
CA ASP A 3 0.35 -6.32 7.56
C ASP A 3 -0.66 -7.28 8.21
N GLN A 4 -1.74 -7.60 7.50
CA GLN A 4 -2.78 -8.53 7.96
C GLN A 4 -2.30 -9.97 8.17
N PHE A 5 -1.10 -10.32 7.66
CA PHE A 5 -0.45 -11.62 7.80
C PHE A 5 0.63 -11.62 8.89
N ARG A 6 0.81 -10.51 9.61
CA ARG A 6 1.84 -10.29 10.64
C ARG A 6 3.27 -10.20 10.08
N ASN A 7 3.42 -9.88 8.80
CA ASN A 7 4.74 -9.54 8.28
C ASN A 7 5.07 -8.11 8.68
N ARG A 8 6.30 -7.89 9.14
CA ARG A 8 6.84 -6.55 9.33
C ARG A 8 6.95 -5.85 7.98
N ARG A 9 6.53 -4.59 7.94
CA ARG A 9 6.54 -3.72 6.76
C ARG A 9 7.25 -2.41 7.06
N GLU A 10 8.19 -2.07 6.22
CA GLU A 10 9.01 -0.86 6.29
C GLU A 10 9.44 -0.42 4.89
N THR A 11 9.68 0.87 4.71
CA THR A 11 10.10 1.44 3.43
C THR A 11 11.60 1.30 3.19
N GLY A 12 12.38 0.88 4.20
CA GLY A 12 13.83 0.77 4.11
C GLY A 12 14.30 -0.17 2.99
N SER A 13 13.58 -1.26 2.75
CA SER A 13 13.86 -2.22 1.67
C SER A 13 13.50 -1.70 0.27
N LEU A 14 12.80 -0.57 0.18
CA LEU A 14 12.34 0.04 -1.08
C LEU A 14 13.19 1.25 -1.47
N ARG A 15 14.37 1.41 -0.85
CA ARG A 15 15.26 2.54 -1.14
C ARG A 15 15.71 2.49 -2.60
N GLY A 16 15.55 3.63 -3.30
CA GLY A 16 15.81 3.74 -4.73
C GLY A 16 14.56 3.58 -5.59
N ASP A 17 13.42 3.25 -4.98
CA ASP A 17 12.09 3.24 -5.60
C ASP A 17 11.22 4.40 -5.13
N VAL A 18 10.12 4.60 -5.84
CA VAL A 18 9.05 5.51 -5.43
C VAL A 18 8.04 4.74 -4.58
N VAL A 19 7.73 5.24 -3.39
CA VAL A 19 6.72 4.64 -2.51
C VAL A 19 5.57 5.62 -2.33
N VAL A 20 4.38 5.22 -2.77
CA VAL A 20 3.15 5.99 -2.60
C VAL A 20 2.32 5.32 -1.51
N LEU A 21 2.27 5.93 -0.33
CA LEU A 21 1.42 5.47 0.77
C LEU A 21 -0.01 5.97 0.53
N VAL A 22 -0.90 5.06 0.14
CA VAL A 22 -2.31 5.35 -0.08
C VAL A 22 -3.06 5.02 1.20
N TYR A 23 -3.58 6.04 1.86
CA TYR A 23 -4.36 5.89 3.08
C TYR A 23 -5.75 6.47 2.88
N ALA A 24 -6.69 5.99 3.69
CA ALA A 24 -8.00 6.60 3.82
C ALA A 24 -8.48 6.54 5.26
N GLU A 25 -9.36 7.47 5.59
CA GLU A 25 -10.18 7.36 6.78
C GLU A 25 -11.15 6.18 6.68
N ARG A 26 -11.81 5.86 7.80
CA ARG A 26 -12.68 4.68 7.97
C ARG A 26 -13.72 4.47 6.84
N LYS A 27 -14.19 5.54 6.20
CA LYS A 27 -15.19 5.48 5.11
C LYS A 27 -14.60 5.52 3.69
N GLY A 28 -13.30 5.77 3.54
CA GLY A 28 -12.63 5.89 2.24
C GLY A 28 -11.97 4.61 1.75
N GLY A 29 -12.26 3.44 2.33
CA GLY A 29 -11.64 2.17 1.97
C GLY A 29 -11.77 1.82 0.48
N GLU A 30 -12.98 1.94 -0.08
CA GLU A 30 -13.23 1.67 -1.50
C GLU A 30 -12.52 2.67 -2.42
N ALA A 31 -12.59 3.97 -2.08
CA ALA A 31 -11.95 5.03 -2.86
C ALA A 31 -10.41 4.90 -2.85
N SER A 32 -9.81 4.58 -1.69
CA SER A 32 -8.36 4.34 -1.59
C SER A 32 -7.94 3.08 -2.32
N GLN A 33 -8.73 2.02 -2.28
CA GLN A 33 -8.48 0.81 -3.05
C GLN A 33 -8.48 1.12 -4.56
N GLU A 34 -9.49 1.83 -5.04
CA GLU A 34 -9.59 2.19 -6.46
C GLU A 34 -8.45 3.13 -6.90
N LEU A 35 -8.07 4.11 -6.05
CA LEU A 35 -6.92 4.96 -6.30
C LEU A 35 -5.62 4.16 -6.36
N GLY A 36 -5.37 3.28 -5.39
CA GLY A 36 -4.19 2.43 -5.36
C GLY A 36 -4.12 1.52 -6.59
N ARG A 37 -5.25 0.96 -7.02
CA ARG A 37 -5.35 0.16 -8.24
C ARG A 37 -5.01 0.98 -9.49
N LYS A 38 -5.56 2.19 -9.62
CA LYS A 38 -5.26 3.09 -10.75
C LYS A 38 -3.79 3.49 -10.79
N LEU A 39 -3.21 3.85 -9.64
CA LEU A 39 -1.79 4.19 -9.53
C LEU A 39 -0.91 3.02 -9.96
N HIS A 40 -1.17 1.82 -9.42
CA HIS A 40 -0.39 0.64 -9.78
C HIS A 40 -0.51 0.31 -11.27
N VAL A 41 -1.71 0.27 -11.85
CA VAL A 41 -1.87 -0.02 -13.29
C VAL A 41 -1.23 1.05 -14.17
N HIS A 42 -1.23 2.31 -13.74
CA HIS A 42 -0.59 3.39 -14.48
C HIS A 42 0.91 3.16 -14.64
N PHE A 43 1.58 2.74 -13.56
CA PHE A 43 3.01 2.47 -13.58
C PHE A 43 3.34 1.04 -14.00
N HIS A 44 2.39 0.10 -13.91
CA HIS A 44 2.58 -1.34 -14.20
C HIS A 44 1.46 -1.83 -15.13
N PRO A 45 1.44 -1.44 -16.42
CA PRO A 45 0.29 -1.66 -17.30
C PRO A 45 -0.12 -3.13 -17.47
N GLN A 46 0.84 -4.06 -17.40
CA GLN A 46 0.57 -5.50 -17.49
C GLN A 46 -0.25 -6.01 -16.28
N ALA A 47 -0.25 -5.29 -15.16
CA ALA A 47 -1.05 -5.64 -13.98
C ALA A 47 -2.56 -5.61 -14.22
N ALA A 48 -3.03 -4.94 -15.27
CA ALA A 48 -4.44 -4.95 -15.65
C ALA A 48 -4.92 -6.30 -16.20
N GLN A 49 -4.01 -7.19 -16.61
CA GLN A 49 -4.33 -8.42 -17.34
C GLN A 49 -4.06 -9.70 -16.53
N VAL A 50 -3.51 -9.57 -15.32
CA VAL A 50 -3.06 -10.72 -14.51
C VAL A 50 -3.93 -10.92 -13.27
N SER A 51 -3.76 -12.07 -12.62
CA SER A 51 -4.43 -12.38 -11.36
C SER A 51 -3.95 -11.51 -10.20
N ALA A 52 -4.75 -11.41 -9.14
CA ALA A 52 -4.36 -10.70 -7.91
C ALA A 52 -3.07 -11.24 -7.26
N MET A 53 -2.74 -12.51 -7.49
CA MET A 53 -1.52 -13.15 -6.97
C MET A 53 -0.26 -12.70 -7.74
N GLU A 54 -0.41 -12.34 -9.02
CA GLU A 54 0.67 -11.92 -9.91
C GLU A 54 0.77 -10.39 -10.04
N TRP A 55 -0.27 -9.68 -9.61
CA TRP A 55 -0.43 -8.24 -9.72
C TRP A 55 0.77 -7.45 -9.21
N GLY A 56 1.31 -7.81 -8.04
CA GLY A 56 2.45 -7.14 -7.42
C GLY A 56 3.83 -7.52 -8.00
N ARG A 57 3.89 -8.38 -9.02
CA ARG A 57 5.13 -8.83 -9.67
C ARG A 57 5.32 -8.28 -11.07
N GLN A 58 4.35 -7.50 -11.55
CA GLN A 58 4.43 -6.95 -12.89
C GLN A 58 5.55 -5.92 -12.98
N PRO A 59 6.17 -5.74 -14.16
CA PRO A 59 7.23 -4.75 -14.32
C PRO A 59 6.66 -3.33 -14.35
N VAL A 60 7.47 -2.38 -13.86
CA VAL A 60 7.22 -0.95 -14.09
C VAL A 60 7.40 -0.61 -15.57
N ALA A 61 6.59 0.31 -16.07
CA ALA A 61 6.69 0.83 -17.42
C ALA A 61 8.01 1.59 -17.62
N GLY A 62 8.61 1.42 -18.80
CA GLY A 62 9.79 2.18 -19.19
C GLY A 62 9.48 3.68 -19.31
N LEU A 63 10.44 4.51 -18.92
CA LEU A 63 10.39 5.95 -19.17
C LEU A 63 11.08 6.24 -20.51
N PRO A 64 10.47 7.05 -21.40
CA PRO A 64 11.15 7.53 -22.61
C PRO A 64 12.48 8.19 -22.25
N ASP A 65 13.51 7.94 -23.07
CA ASP A 65 14.86 8.49 -22.90
C ASP A 65 15.57 8.16 -21.57
N TRP A 66 15.10 7.14 -20.83
CA TRP A 66 15.79 6.66 -19.65
C TRP A 66 17.12 5.97 -20.03
N PRO A 67 18.23 6.24 -19.31
CA PRO A 67 19.52 5.63 -19.64
C PRO A 67 19.47 4.10 -19.56
N THR A 68 20.02 3.42 -20.58
CA THR A 68 19.95 1.96 -20.72
C THR A 68 20.65 1.20 -19.59
N ASP A 69 21.69 1.77 -18.99
CA ASP A 69 22.48 1.16 -17.92
C ASP A 69 22.03 1.60 -16.52
N VAL A 70 20.93 2.36 -16.42
CA VAL A 70 20.38 2.82 -15.14
C VAL A 70 19.07 2.09 -14.88
N ARG A 71 18.98 1.42 -13.72
CA ARG A 71 17.73 0.80 -13.28
C ARG A 71 16.62 1.86 -13.21
N ILE A 72 15.47 1.56 -13.82
CA ILE A 72 14.26 2.35 -13.64
C ILE A 72 13.72 2.13 -12.22
N PRO A 73 13.51 3.18 -11.42
CA PRO A 73 12.86 3.08 -10.12
C PRO A 73 11.49 2.43 -10.25
N ASP A 74 11.21 1.45 -9.40
CA ASP A 74 9.87 0.87 -9.30
C ASP A 74 8.91 1.84 -8.58
N VAL A 75 7.60 1.64 -8.73
CA VAL A 75 6.58 2.46 -8.07
C VAL A 75 5.65 1.59 -7.23
N HIS A 76 5.74 1.72 -5.91
CA HIS A 76 4.99 0.91 -4.96
C HIS A 76 3.76 1.67 -4.46
N ALA A 77 2.56 1.31 -4.94
CA ALA A 77 1.30 1.79 -4.39
C ALA A 77 0.91 0.96 -3.15
N VAL A 78 1.24 1.47 -1.96
CA VAL A 78 1.07 0.75 -0.69
C VAL A 78 -0.20 1.21 0.00
N ALA A 79 -1.17 0.31 0.14
CA ALA A 79 -2.37 0.57 0.95
C ALA A 79 -2.03 0.59 2.44
N VAL A 80 -2.45 1.65 3.15
CA VAL A 80 -2.28 1.83 4.59
C VAL A 80 -3.62 2.05 5.26
N ALA A 81 -3.94 1.23 6.26
CA ALA A 81 -5.09 1.41 7.12
C ALA A 81 -4.66 2.06 8.45
N CYS A 82 -5.12 3.28 8.70
CA CYS A 82 -4.90 3.99 9.97
C CYS A 82 -5.90 3.49 11.01
N LEU A 83 -5.42 2.70 11.99
CA LEU A 83 -6.26 1.94 12.94
C LEU A 83 -5.88 2.22 14.39
N SER A 84 -5.30 3.38 14.66
CA SER A 84 -4.80 3.76 15.99
C SER A 84 -5.87 3.80 17.07
N GLU A 85 -7.13 3.99 16.70
CA GLU A 85 -8.26 3.98 17.62
C GLU A 85 -8.69 2.56 18.04
N ILE A 86 -8.23 1.52 17.33
CA ILE A 86 -8.63 0.14 17.60
C ILE A 86 -7.86 -0.38 18.82
N PRO A 87 -8.56 -0.79 19.90
CA PRO A 87 -7.92 -1.36 21.09
C PRO A 87 -7.09 -2.60 20.76
N ARG A 88 -5.95 -2.77 21.45
CA ARG A 88 -5.04 -3.91 21.27
C ARG A 88 -5.73 -5.28 21.25
N PRO A 89 -6.69 -5.58 22.16
CA PRO A 89 -7.40 -6.87 22.13
C PRO A 89 -8.17 -7.14 20.83
N LEU A 90 -8.54 -6.09 20.08
CA LEU A 90 -9.29 -6.19 18.82
C LEU A 90 -8.39 -6.22 17.58
N HIS A 91 -7.06 -6.08 17.71
CA HIS A 91 -6.14 -6.17 16.57
C HIS A 91 -6.27 -7.49 15.78
N PRO A 92 -6.46 -8.67 16.41
CA PRO A 92 -6.69 -9.91 15.67
C PRO A 92 -7.95 -9.89 14.79
N VAL A 93 -9.02 -9.22 15.27
CA VAL A 93 -10.29 -9.09 14.53
C VAL A 93 -10.10 -8.20 13.30
N ALA A 94 -9.46 -7.04 13.48
CA ALA A 94 -9.14 -6.15 12.36
C ALA A 94 -8.30 -6.88 11.29
N ARG A 95 -7.26 -7.63 11.69
CA ARG A 95 -6.45 -8.43 10.76
C ARG A 95 -7.26 -9.52 10.05
N ALA A 96 -8.17 -10.20 10.75
CA ALA A 96 -9.02 -11.20 10.14
C ALA A 96 -9.91 -10.59 9.04
N GLN A 97 -10.46 -9.40 9.29
CA GLN A 97 -11.25 -8.67 8.30
C GLN A 97 -10.41 -8.32 7.06
N PHE A 98 -9.22 -7.71 7.24
CA PHE A 98 -8.34 -7.40 6.11
C PHE A 98 -7.83 -8.63 5.35
N ARG A 99 -7.63 -9.79 6.02
CA ARG A 99 -7.29 -11.04 5.32
C ARG A 99 -8.43 -11.54 4.44
N LYS A 100 -9.67 -11.33 4.84
CA LYS A 100 -10.85 -11.68 4.04
C LYS A 100 -10.98 -10.77 2.83
N ASP A 101 -10.83 -9.45 3.03
CA ASP A 101 -11.05 -8.45 1.99
C ASP A 101 -9.85 -8.32 1.04
N SER A 102 -8.64 -8.57 1.54
CA SER A 102 -7.40 -8.58 0.76
C SER A 102 -6.56 -9.84 1.08
N PRO A 103 -6.88 -10.99 0.47
CA PRO A 103 -6.20 -12.26 0.75
C PRO A 103 -4.79 -12.35 0.14
N HIS A 104 -4.46 -11.50 -0.83
CA HIS A 104 -3.19 -11.58 -1.58
C HIS A 104 -2.35 -10.31 -1.50
N VAL A 105 -3.00 -9.14 -1.42
CA VAL A 105 -2.29 -7.85 -1.42
C VAL A 105 -2.11 -7.37 0.02
N PRO A 106 -0.88 -7.18 0.50
CA PRO A 106 -0.64 -6.69 1.84
C PRO A 106 -1.20 -5.28 2.05
N VAL A 107 -1.93 -5.08 3.15
CA VAL A 107 -2.35 -3.76 3.64
C VAL A 107 -1.55 -3.46 4.89
N TRP A 108 -0.85 -2.34 4.93
CA TRP A 108 -0.07 -1.94 6.10
C TRP A 108 -1.02 -1.40 7.17
N LEU A 109 -0.98 -1.98 8.37
CA LEU A 109 -1.88 -1.68 9.47
C LEU A 109 -1.17 -0.77 10.47
N ASP A 110 -1.58 0.49 10.54
CA ASP A 110 -1.04 1.47 11.47
C ASP A 110 -1.86 1.52 12.77
N PHE A 111 -1.60 0.55 13.65
CA PHE A 111 -2.18 0.53 14.99
C PHE A 111 -1.53 1.52 15.97
N THR A 112 -0.40 2.13 15.61
CA THR A 112 0.44 2.93 16.52
C THR A 112 0.50 4.41 16.16
N SER A 113 -0.36 4.89 15.25
CA SER A 113 -0.37 6.29 14.77
C SER A 113 0.93 6.73 14.10
N THR A 114 1.69 5.80 13.53
CA THR A 114 2.95 6.07 12.83
C THR A 114 2.72 7.05 11.68
N MET A 115 1.62 6.89 10.93
CA MET A 115 1.28 7.76 9.81
C MET A 115 1.05 9.21 10.28
N LYS A 116 0.28 9.38 11.35
CA LYS A 116 0.03 10.68 11.97
C LYS A 116 1.31 11.33 12.48
N GLN A 117 2.16 10.57 13.19
CA GLN A 117 3.39 11.09 13.79
C GLN A 117 4.45 11.44 12.76
N THR A 118 4.57 10.66 11.69
CA THR A 118 5.63 10.83 10.69
C THR A 118 5.25 11.82 9.60
N PHE A 119 3.99 11.80 9.16
CA PHE A 119 3.53 12.56 7.99
C PHE A 119 2.49 13.64 8.33
N GLY A 120 2.18 13.84 9.62
CA GLY A 120 1.30 14.91 10.06
C GLY A 120 -0.17 14.75 9.66
N ILE A 121 -0.62 13.52 9.35
CA ILE A 121 -1.99 13.27 8.88
C ILE A 121 -3.02 13.69 9.94
N VAL A 122 -3.97 14.52 9.52
CA VAL A 122 -5.05 15.04 10.38
C VAL A 122 -6.38 14.40 9.97
N PRO A 123 -7.12 13.80 10.92
CA PRO A 123 -8.46 13.29 10.62
C PRO A 123 -9.40 14.38 10.07
N GLY A 124 -10.22 14.03 9.09
CA GLY A 124 -11.23 14.86 8.45
C GLY A 124 -10.70 15.84 7.41
N THR A 125 -9.41 15.76 7.06
CA THR A 125 -8.78 16.66 6.07
C THR A 125 -8.27 15.84 4.88
N PRO A 126 -8.50 16.27 3.62
CA PRO A 126 -7.88 15.67 2.44
C PRO A 126 -6.36 15.75 2.46
#